data_AF-A0A150MES0-F1
#
_entry.id   AF-A0A150MES0-F1
#
_cell.length_a   1.000
_cell.length_b   1.000
_cell.length_c   1.000
_cell.angle_alpha   90.00
_cell.angle_beta   90.00
_cell.angle_gamma   90.00
#
_symmetry.space_group_name_H-M   'P 1'
#
loop_
_entity.id
_entity.type
_entity.pdbx_description
1 polymer ?
#
loop_
_entity_poly.entity_id
_entity_poly.type
_entity_poly.pdbx_seq_one_letter_code
_entity_poly.pdbx_strand_id
1 'polypeptide(L)'
;MKLDTSLPHSPSAQLAEAQAEQIVQVLQKRWNGEEPPSEFPPIKLKGILGSLGKKHGFGLVADRPLTGRVPRLLKSGILWMYKYHHGY
;
A
#
# COMPACT_ATOMS: atom_id res chain seq x y z
N MET A 1 -17.54 -14.61 -3.42
CA MET A 1 -16.53 -13.61 -3.04
C MET A 1 -15.19 -14.07 -3.58
N LYS A 2 -14.67 -13.40 -4.62
CA LYS A 2 -13.31 -13.65 -5.12
C LYS A 2 -12.36 -12.76 -4.34
N LEU A 3 -11.56 -13.38 -3.46
CA LEU A 3 -10.36 -12.73 -2.93
C LEU A 3 -9.28 -13.02 -3.97
N ASP A 4 -8.89 -12.02 -4.76
CA ASP A 4 -7.84 -12.18 -5.76
C ASP A 4 -6.48 -12.31 -5.06
N THR A 5 -6.19 -13.53 -4.58
CA THR A 5 -4.91 -13.91 -3.99
C THR A 5 -3.80 -14.07 -5.03
N SER A 6 -4.15 -14.02 -6.32
CA SER A 6 -3.26 -14.19 -7.47
C SER A 6 -3.11 -12.93 -8.35
N LEU A 7 -3.34 -11.73 -7.80
CA LEU A 7 -3.01 -10.48 -8.49
C LEU A 7 -1.57 -10.54 -9.05
N PRO A 8 -1.30 -10.06 -10.28
CA PRO A 8 0.03 -10.02 -10.89
C PRO A 8 0.89 -8.90 -10.26
N HIS A 9 0.92 -8.85 -8.94
CA HIS A 9 1.65 -7.87 -8.16
C HIS A 9 2.70 -8.60 -7.32
N SER A 10 3.90 -8.02 -7.28
CA SER A 10 4.96 -8.55 -6.44
C SER A 10 4.55 -8.54 -4.97
N PRO A 11 4.95 -9.55 -4.18
CA PRO A 11 4.66 -9.60 -2.75
C PRO A 11 5.31 -8.38 -2.07
N SER A 12 4.48 -7.44 -1.61
CA SER A 12 4.93 -6.15 -1.08
C SER A 12 4.04 -5.70 0.07
N ALA A 13 4.58 -4.84 0.95
CA ALA A 13 3.83 -4.33 2.10
C ALA A 13 2.59 -3.52 1.68
N GLN A 14 2.67 -2.73 0.60
CA GLN A 14 1.52 -1.97 0.08
C GLN A 14 0.38 -2.89 -0.40
N LEU A 15 0.73 -4.01 -1.05
CA LEU A 15 -0.27 -4.99 -1.48
C LEU A 15 -0.95 -5.64 -0.28
N ALA A 16 -0.18 -6.03 0.74
CA ALA A 16 -0.70 -6.63 1.96
C ALA A 16 -1.63 -5.67 2.72
N GLU A 17 -1.28 -4.38 2.80
CA GLU A 17 -2.11 -3.33 3.42
C GLU A 17 -3.46 -3.19 2.68
N ALA A 18 -3.44 -3.07 1.36
CA ALA A 18 -4.66 -2.97 0.56
C ALA A 18 -5.54 -4.23 0.62
N GLN A 19 -4.94 -5.43 0.67
CA GLN A 19 -5.67 -6.68 0.86
C GLN A 19 -6.31 -6.74 2.26
N ALA A 20 -5.61 -6.28 3.30
CA ALA A 20 -6.14 -6.24 4.65
C ALA A 20 -7.39 -5.35 4.76
N GLU A 21 -7.40 -4.18 4.10
CA GLU A 21 -8.59 -3.30 4.05
C GLU A 21 -9.81 -4.02 3.45
N GLN A 22 -9.64 -4.76 2.34
CA GLN A 22 -10.71 -5.53 1.72
C GLN A 22 -11.22 -6.65 2.65
N ILE A 23 -10.31 -7.32 3.35
CA ILE A 23 -10.66 -8.38 4.31
C ILE A 23 -11.47 -7.80 5.48
N VAL A 24 -11.03 -6.67 6.05
CA VAL A 24 -11.74 -6.00 7.16
C VAL A 24 -13.17 -5.65 6.78
N GLN A 25 -13.39 -5.09 5.58
CA GLN A 25 -14.73 -4.77 5.09
C GLN A 25 -15.65 -6.00 5.07
N VAL A 26 -15.13 -7.16 4.63
CA VAL A 26 -15.90 -8.39 4.61
C VAL A 26 -16.18 -8.92 6.01
N LEU A 27 -15.19 -8.89 6.89
CA LEU A 27 -15.37 -9.32 8.26
C LEU A 27 -16.44 -8.49 8.98
N GLN A 28 -16.42 -7.16 8.78
CA GLN A 28 -17.44 -6.27 9.33
C GLN A 28 -18.84 -6.54 8.77
N LYS A 29 -18.98 -6.72 7.46
CA LYS A 29 -20.27 -7.05 6.85
C LYS A 29 -20.84 -8.37 7.36
N ARG A 30 -20.01 -9.41 7.40
CA ARG A 30 -20.39 -10.71 7.95
C ARG A 30 -20.79 -10.61 9.42
N TRP A 31 -20.07 -9.81 10.20
CA TRP A 31 -20.38 -9.57 11.61
C TRP A 31 -21.76 -8.91 11.78
N ASN A 32 -22.12 -7.99 10.89
CA ASN A 32 -23.41 -7.30 10.89
C ASN A 32 -24.55 -8.11 10.22
N GLY A 33 -24.28 -9.31 9.71
CA GLY A 33 -25.25 -10.11 8.96
C GLY A 33 -25.57 -9.58 7.56
N GLU A 34 -24.74 -8.68 7.02
CA GLU A 34 -24.86 -8.14 5.67
C GLU A 34 -24.13 -9.02 4.65
N GLU A 35 -24.62 -9.03 3.41
CA GLU A 35 -23.90 -9.72 2.33
C GLU A 35 -22.61 -8.98 1.95
N PRO A 36 -21.44 -9.66 1.98
CA PRO A 36 -20.19 -9.07 1.53
C PRO A 36 -20.23 -8.79 0.03
N PRO A 37 -19.49 -7.78 -0.46
CA PRO A 37 -19.41 -7.48 -1.89
C PRO A 37 -18.94 -8.71 -2.68
N SER A 38 -19.54 -8.92 -3.85
CA SER A 38 -19.20 -10.02 -4.75
C SER A 38 -17.79 -9.88 -5.31
N GLU A 39 -17.38 -8.64 -5.57
CA GLU A 39 -16.12 -8.22 -6.19
C GLU A 39 -15.57 -6.95 -5.54
N PHE A 40 -14.25 -6.78 -5.61
CA PHE A 40 -13.56 -5.58 -5.15
C PHE A 40 -12.94 -4.83 -6.31
N PRO A 41 -12.78 -3.50 -6.21
CA PRO A 41 -11.98 -2.75 -7.17
C PRO A 41 -10.53 -3.27 -7.18
N PRO A 42 -9.85 -3.21 -8.34
CA PRO A 42 -8.47 -3.64 -8.46
C PRO A 42 -7.54 -2.79 -7.58
N ILE A 43 -6.60 -3.45 -6.90
CA ILE A 43 -5.60 -2.79 -6.06
C ILE A 43 -4.63 -2.01 -6.94
N LYS A 44 -4.52 -0.70 -6.72
CA LYS A 44 -3.56 0.17 -7.41
C LYS A 44 -2.38 0.49 -6.49
N LEU A 45 -1.20 0.00 -6.83
CA LEU A 45 0.03 0.30 -6.11
C LEU A 45 0.47 1.75 -6.40
N LYS A 46 0.89 2.50 -5.36
CA LYS A 46 1.18 3.94 -5.47
C LYS A 46 2.59 4.25 -5.99
N GLY A 47 3.40 3.22 -6.21
CA GLY A 47 4.80 3.32 -6.64
C GLY A 47 5.80 2.85 -5.57
N ILE A 48 7.09 2.92 -5.87
CA ILE A 48 8.18 2.41 -5.01
C ILE A 48 9.22 3.49 -4.71
N LEU A 49 9.77 3.49 -3.50
CA LEU A 49 10.89 4.36 -3.10
C LEU A 49 12.01 3.55 -2.45
N GLY A 50 13.19 3.60 -3.08
CA GLY A 50 14.44 3.00 -2.64
C GLY A 50 15.44 4.02 -2.10
N SER A 51 16.41 3.54 -1.31
CA SER A 51 17.53 4.34 -0.81
C SER A 51 18.82 3.93 -1.50
N LEU A 52 19.65 4.91 -1.86
CA LEU A 52 21.00 4.72 -2.37
C LEU A 52 21.99 5.33 -1.37
N GLY A 53 22.36 4.54 -0.37
CA GLY A 53 23.15 5.00 0.77
C GLY A 53 22.41 6.01 1.65
N LYS A 54 23.17 6.76 2.47
CA LYS A 54 22.60 7.67 3.47
C LYS A 54 21.94 8.92 2.86
N LYS A 55 22.48 9.41 1.74
CA LYS A 55 22.18 10.75 1.19
C LYS A 55 21.26 10.76 -0.03
N HIS A 56 21.11 9.64 -0.73
CA HIS A 56 20.35 9.58 -1.98
C HIS A 56 19.31 8.47 -1.94
N GLY A 57 18.38 8.52 -2.90
CA GLY A 57 17.38 7.50 -3.14
C GLY A 57 16.95 7.51 -4.59
N PHE A 58 16.06 6.58 -4.90
CA PHE A 58 15.44 6.43 -6.21
C PHE A 58 13.99 5.99 -6.02
N GLY A 59 13.19 6.05 -7.07
CA GLY A 59 11.88 5.45 -7.05
C GLY A 59 11.02 5.85 -8.22
N LEU A 60 9.82 5.30 -8.23
CA LEU A 60 8.77 5.58 -9.18
C LEU A 60 7.56 6.00 -8.38
N VAL A 61 7.12 7.25 -8.55
CA VAL A 61 5.94 7.80 -7.85
C VAL A 61 5.00 8.32 -8.92
N ALA A 62 3.76 7.81 -8.94
CA ALA A 62 2.77 8.15 -9.98
C ALA A 62 3.38 8.06 -11.40
N ASP A 63 4.05 6.93 -11.68
CA ASP A 63 4.72 6.64 -12.96
C ASP A 63 5.86 7.58 -13.37
N ARG A 64 6.32 8.44 -12.46
CA ARG A 64 7.46 9.33 -12.69
C ARG A 64 8.71 8.80 -11.98
N PRO A 65 9.82 8.55 -12.72
CA PRO A 65 11.08 8.18 -12.10
C PRO A 65 11.69 9.37 -11.36
N LEU A 66 12.15 9.12 -10.14
CA LEU A 66 12.78 10.12 -9.28
C LEU A 66 14.11 9.57 -8.77
N THR A 67 15.14 10.41 -8.70
CA THR A 67 16.47 10.06 -8.16
C THR A 67 17.04 11.21 -7.32
N GLY A 68 18.15 10.98 -6.62
CA GLY A 68 18.83 12.01 -5.83
C GLY A 68 18.27 12.18 -4.43
N ARG A 69 18.22 13.41 -3.91
CA ARG A 69 17.85 13.67 -2.50
C ARG A 69 16.34 13.63 -2.25
N VAL A 70 15.53 13.93 -3.27
CA VAL A 70 14.06 14.00 -3.14
C VAL A 70 13.43 12.65 -2.75
N PRO A 71 13.75 11.50 -3.40
CA PRO A 71 13.25 10.19 -2.96
C PRO A 71 13.62 9.85 -1.51
N ARG A 72 14.80 10.27 -1.06
CA ARG A 72 15.28 10.02 0.31
C ARG A 72 14.44 10.77 1.34
N LEU A 73 14.08 12.02 1.06
CA LEU A 73 13.23 12.85 1.91
C LEU A 73 11.79 12.29 1.93
N LEU A 74 11.22 11.96 0.76
CA LEU A 74 9.89 11.37 0.66
C LEU A 74 9.79 10.05 1.44
N LYS A 75 10.78 9.16 1.30
CA LYS A 75 10.81 7.89 2.05
C LYS A 75 10.88 8.11 3.56
N SER A 76 11.68 9.05 4.03
CA SER A 76 11.71 9.41 5.46
C SER A 76 10.37 9.96 5.94
N GLY A 77 9.70 10.80 5.14
CA GLY A 77 8.39 11.35 5.47
C GLY A 77 7.32 10.27 5.57
N ILE A 78 7.28 9.32 4.64
CA ILE A 78 6.36 8.17 4.67
C ILE A 78 6.62 7.31 5.92
N LEU A 79 7.88 6.98 6.23
CA LEU A 79 8.21 6.19 7.43
C LEU A 79 7.86 6.93 8.73
N TRP A 80 8.05 8.25 8.76
CA TRP A 80 7.59 9.06 9.88
C TRP A 80 6.07 9.00 10.01
N MET A 81 5.33 9.19 8.92
CA MET A 81 3.87 9.03 8.90
C MET A 81 3.44 7.66 9.42
N TYR A 82 4.06 6.55 8.99
CA TYR A 82 3.73 5.22 9.51
C TYR A 82 4.05 5.07 11.01
N LYS A 83 5.16 5.64 11.49
CA LYS A 83 5.53 5.58 12.91
C LYS A 83 4.59 6.41 13.79
N TYR A 84 4.12 7.54 13.29
CA TYR A 84 3.27 8.49 14.01
C TYR A 84 1.80 8.45 13.56
N HIS A 85 1.41 7.50 12.71
CA HIS A 85 0.01 7.14 12.52
C HIS A 85 -0.44 6.37 13.78
N HIS A 86 -0.71 7.12 14.84
CA HIS A 86 -1.47 6.63 15.97
C HIS A 86 -2.90 6.44 15.48
N GLY A 87 -3.29 5.19 15.20
CA GLY A 87 -4.65 4.86 14.79
C GLY A 87 -5.65 5.34 15.84
N TYR A 88 -6.62 6.13 15.37
CA TYR A 88 -7.94 6.29 15.98
C TYR A 88 -8.96 5.80 14.96
#